data_AF-A0A644W4K8-F1
#
_entry.id   AF-A0A644W4K8-F1
#
_cell.length_a   1.000
_cell.length_b   1.000
_cell.length_c   1.000
_cell.angle_alpha   90.00
_cell.angle_beta   90.00
_cell.angle_gamma   90.00
#
_symmetry.space_group_name_H-M   'P 1'
#
loop_
_entity.id
_entity.type
_entity.pdbx_description
1 polymer ?
#
loop_
_entity_poly.entity_id
_entity_poly.type
_entity_poly.pdbx_seq_one_letter_code
_entity_poly.pdbx_strand_id
1 'polypeptide(L)'
;MALRIPRGDEEVYRKAEKLVSSLIEEFHLRYKQRAYEDILKLVAYQLAVKVSKNDLTEDTAPLADRIKQLEKELDAVLNQE
;
A
#
# COMPACT_ATOMS: atom_id res chain seq x y z
N MET A 1 -17.14 -16.84 -12.96
CA MET A 1 -16.37 -16.36 -14.13
C MET A 1 -14.95 -16.11 -13.67
N ALA A 2 -13.95 -16.79 -14.25
CA ALA A 2 -12.56 -16.66 -13.81
C ALA A 2 -11.88 -15.47 -14.51
N LEU A 3 -11.17 -14.64 -13.76
CA LEU A 3 -10.37 -13.56 -14.32
C LEU A 3 -9.21 -14.16 -15.13
N ARG A 4 -9.01 -13.71 -16.37
CA ARG A 4 -7.79 -14.05 -17.13
C ARG A 4 -6.67 -13.11 -16.69
N ILE A 5 -5.62 -13.66 -16.08
CA ILE A 5 -4.48 -12.91 -15.53
C ILE A 5 -3.22 -13.35 -16.27
N PRO A 6 -2.38 -12.43 -16.78
CA PRO A 6 -1.07 -12.77 -17.31
C PRO A 6 -0.19 -13.44 -16.26
N ARG A 7 0.61 -14.44 -16.65
CA ARG A 7 1.46 -15.19 -15.70
C ARG A 7 2.39 -14.31 -14.88
N GLY A 8 2.91 -13.22 -15.46
CA GLY A 8 3.78 -12.26 -14.76
C GLY A 8 3.10 -11.51 -13.62
N ASP A 9 1.77 -11.35 -13.68
CA ASP A 9 1.00 -10.57 -12.71
C ASP A 9 0.31 -11.46 -11.66
N GLU A 10 0.32 -12.78 -11.83
CA GLU A 10 -0.40 -13.71 -10.96
C GLU A 10 -0.07 -13.51 -9.47
N GLU A 11 1.20 -13.28 -9.13
CA GLU A 11 1.59 -13.07 -7.72
C GLU A 11 1.00 -11.80 -7.14
N VAL A 12 0.93 -10.72 -7.92
CA VAL A 12 0.34 -9.44 -7.51
C VAL A 12 -1.15 -9.62 -7.26
N TYR A 13 -1.84 -10.30 -8.18
CA TYR A 13 -3.27 -10.59 -8.03
C TYR A 13 -3.56 -11.52 -6.85
N ARG A 14 -2.72 -12.54 -6.59
CA ARG A 14 -2.86 -13.39 -5.40
C ARG A 14 -2.68 -12.61 -4.10
N LYS A 15 -1.72 -11.68 -4.06
CA LYS A 15 -1.52 -10.80 -2.89
C LYS A 15 -2.72 -9.86 -2.69
N ALA A 16 -3.24 -9.29 -3.78
CA ALA A 16 -4.42 -8.43 -3.74
C ALA A 16 -5.67 -9.18 -3.28
N GLU A 17 -5.90 -10.39 -3.77
CA GLU A 17 -7.01 -11.26 -3.34
C GLU A 17 -6.94 -11.54 -1.84
N LYS A 18 -5.79 -11.98 -1.32
CA LYS A 18 -5.61 -12.20 0.12
C LYS A 18 -5.92 -10.95 0.95
N LEU A 19 -5.44 -9.79 0.51
CA LEU A 19 -5.69 -8.52 1.20
C LEU A 19 -7.19 -8.20 1.24
N VAL A 20 -7.88 -8.32 0.12
CA VAL A 20 -9.33 -8.07 0.02
C VAL A 20 -10.10 -9.06 0.88
N SER A 21 -9.78 -10.35 0.80
CA SER A 21 -10.43 -11.41 1.58
C SER A 21 -10.28 -11.17 3.09
N SER A 22 -9.08 -10.81 3.57
CA SER A 22 -8.87 -10.49 4.99
C SER A 22 -9.66 -9.25 5.44
N LEU A 23 -9.77 -8.20 4.60
CA LEU A 23 -10.56 -7.01 4.91
C LEU A 23 -12.06 -7.32 4.95
N ILE A 24 -12.55 -8.14 4.02
CA ILE A 24 -13.94 -8.58 4.02
C ILE A 24 -14.25 -9.35 5.30
N GLU A 25 -13.39 -10.28 5.72
CA GLU A 25 -13.56 -11.03 6.96
C GLU A 25 -13.59 -10.10 8.19
N GLU A 26 -12.66 -9.16 8.29
CA GLU A 26 -12.62 -8.18 9.38
C GLU A 26 -13.93 -7.38 9.46
N PHE A 27 -14.39 -6.84 8.33
CA PHE A 27 -15.60 -6.02 8.28
C PHE A 27 -16.86 -6.87 8.50
N HIS A 28 -16.90 -8.10 7.99
CA HIS A 28 -18.00 -9.01 8.23
C HIS A 28 -18.11 -9.38 9.71
N LEU A 29 -16.99 -9.53 10.43
CA LEU A 29 -16.98 -9.74 11.88
C LEU A 29 -17.42 -8.49 12.66
N ARG A 30 -17.04 -7.29 12.19
CA ARG A 30 -17.36 -6.01 12.84
C ARG A 30 -18.80 -5.55 12.59
N TYR A 31 -19.38 -5.87 11.43
CA TYR A 31 -20.68 -5.39 10.97
C TYR A 31 -21.61 -6.54 10.56
N LYS A 32 -21.73 -7.57 11.41
CA LYS A 32 -22.47 -8.83 11.14
C LYS A 32 -23.92 -8.64 10.69
N GLN A 33 -24.56 -7.55 11.07
CA GLN A 33 -25.94 -7.20 10.77
C GLN A 33 -26.12 -6.51 9.41
N ARG A 34 -25.04 -6.17 8.71
CA ARG A 34 -25.07 -5.52 7.39
C ARG A 34 -25.14 -6.57 6.30
N ALA A 35 -25.77 -6.20 5.19
CA ALA A 35 -25.76 -7.04 3.99
C ALA A 35 -24.32 -7.15 3.46
N TYR A 36 -24.00 -8.29 2.84
CA TYR A 36 -22.67 -8.54 2.30
C TYR A 36 -22.24 -7.46 1.27
N GLU A 37 -23.19 -6.95 0.48
CA GLU A 37 -22.95 -5.83 -0.46
C GLU A 37 -22.48 -4.56 0.25
N ASP A 38 -23.00 -4.26 1.44
CA ASP A 38 -22.57 -3.10 2.22
C ASP A 38 -21.16 -3.32 2.81
N ILE A 39 -20.82 -4.56 3.18
CA ILE A 39 -19.46 -4.92 3.57
C ILE A 39 -18.48 -4.65 2.42
N LEU A 40 -18.83 -5.07 1.20
CA LEU A 40 -18.00 -4.83 0.01
C LEU A 40 -17.80 -3.32 -0.25
N LYS A 41 -18.86 -2.51 -0.13
CA LYS A 41 -18.75 -1.03 -0.26
C LYS A 41 -17.80 -0.43 0.76
N LEU A 42 -17.88 -0.87 2.02
CA LEU A 42 -17.01 -0.39 3.09
C LEU A 42 -15.55 -0.80 2.88
N VAL A 43 -15.29 -2.02 2.43
CA VAL A 43 -13.95 -2.50 2.10
C VAL A 43 -13.37 -1.71 0.91
N ALA A 44 -14.16 -1.47 -0.14
CA ALA A 44 -13.74 -0.65 -1.28
C ALA A 44 -13.39 0.78 -0.85
N TYR A 45 -14.21 1.39 0.02
CA TYR A 45 -13.93 2.71 0.59
C TYR A 45 -12.64 2.73 1.41
N GLN A 46 -12.42 1.72 2.27
CA GLN A 46 -11.20 1.60 3.07
C GLN A 46 -9.95 1.47 2.19
N LEU A 47 -10.02 0.72 1.09
CA LEU A 47 -8.94 0.61 0.12
C LEU A 47 -8.65 1.94 -0.56
N ALA A 48 -9.69 2.68 -0.99
CA ALA A 48 -9.53 4.01 -1.57
C ALA A 48 -8.84 4.98 -0.58
N VAL A 49 -9.23 4.97 0.69
CA VAL A 49 -8.58 5.76 1.74
C VAL A 49 -7.10 5.39 1.90
N LYS A 50 -6.76 4.10 1.88
CA LYS A 50 -5.36 3.66 1.96
C LYS A 50 -4.55 4.12 0.75
N VAL A 51 -5.10 4.01 -0.46
CA VAL A 51 -4.44 4.50 -1.68
C VAL A 51 -4.21 6.00 -1.58
N SER A 52 -5.24 6.79 -1.25
CA SER A 52 -5.09 8.24 -1.12
C SER A 52 -4.08 8.64 -0.03
N LYS A 53 -3.99 7.89 1.07
CA LYS A 53 -2.95 8.12 2.09
C LYS A 53 -1.56 7.74 1.60
N ASN A 54 -1.44 6.66 0.84
CA ASN A 54 -0.17 6.21 0.29
C ASN A 54 0.35 7.19 -0.78
N ASP A 55 -0.52 7.68 -1.66
CA ASP A 55 -0.20 8.72 -2.64
C ASP A 55 0.29 10.01 -1.97
N LEU A 56 -0.21 10.32 -0.76
CA LEU A 56 0.27 11.45 0.05
C LEU A 56 1.58 11.16 0.79
N THR A 57 1.97 9.90 0.96
CA THR A 57 3.25 9.49 1.59
C THR A 57 4.39 9.23 0.60
N GLU A 58 4.13 9.30 -0.71
CA GLU A 58 5.19 9.30 -1.74
C GLU A 58 6.00 10.61 -1.78
N ASP A 59 5.81 11.53 -0.81
CA ASP A 59 6.76 12.61 -0.59
C ASP A 59 8.08 12.05 -0.03
N THR A 60 8.91 11.55 -0.95
CA THR A 60 10.26 11.04 -0.68
C THR A 60 11.28 12.17 -0.55
N ALA A 61 10.87 13.44 -0.71
CA ALA A 61 11.77 14.59 -0.58
C ALA A 61 12.54 14.61 0.75
N PRO A 62 11.94 14.31 1.92
CA PRO A 62 12.67 14.31 3.20
C PRO A 62 13.75 13.21 3.28
N LEU A 63 13.51 12.07 2.62
CA LEU A 63 14.47 10.97 2.52
C LEU A 63 15.60 11.32 1.54
N ALA A 64 15.26 11.90 0.39
CA ALA A 64 16.23 12.37 -0.60
C ALA A 64 17.14 13.48 -0.03
N ASP A 65 16.59 14.41 0.74
CA ASP A 65 17.35 15.48 1.40
C ASP A 65 18.32 14.92 2.45
N ARG A 66 17.88 13.93 3.24
CA ARG A 66 18.78 13.24 4.19
C ARG A 66 19.90 12.47 3.49
N ILE A 67 19.62 11.81 2.37
CA ILE A 67 20.64 11.10 1.60
C ILE A 67 21.68 12.08 1.06
N LYS A 68 21.26 13.22 0.49
CA LYS A 68 22.19 14.27 0.03
C LYS A 68 23.03 14.86 1.16
N GLN A 69 22.44 15.02 2.34
CA GLN A 69 23.17 15.51 3.51
C GLN A 69 24.25 14.51 3.93
N LEU A 70 23.93 13.21 3.95
CA LEU A 70 24.88 12.14 4.23
C LEU A 70 26.01 12.07 3.18
N GLU A 71 25.69 12.23 1.89
CA GLU A 71 26.71 12.31 0.83
C GLU A 71 27.67 13.47 1.08
N LYS A 72 27.15 14.66 1.42
CA LYS A 72 27.97 15.84 1.70
C LYS A 72 28.85 15.66 2.93
N GLU A 73 28.35 15.01 3.97
CA GLU A 73 29.11 14.69 5.18
C GLU A 73 30.22 13.68 4.87
N LEU A 74 29.93 12.66 4.05
CA LEU A 74 30.91 11.67 3.62
C LEU A 74 32.00 12.30 2.75
N ASP A 75 31.64 13.14 1.79
CA ASP A 75 32.58 13.89 0.95
C ASP A 75 33.46 14.83 1.79
N ALA A 76 32.89 15.47 2.81
CA ALA A 76 33.65 16.35 3.70
C ALA A 76 34.70 15.58 4.52
N VAL A 77 34.38 14.35 4.94
CA VAL A 77 35.34 13.47 5.64
C VAL A 77 36.39 12.94 4.68
N LEU A 78 36.00 12.49 3.49
CA LEU A 78 36.91 11.91 2.50
C LEU A 78 37.87 12.94 1.87
N ASN A 79 37.46 14.21 1.76
CA ASN A 79 38.30 15.30 1.24
C ASN A 79 39.10 16.04 2.34
N GLN A 80 39.04 15.57 3.60
CA GLN A 80 39.86 16.08 4.70
C GLN A 80 41.15 15.28 4.94
N GLU A 81 41.38 14.21 4.16
CA GLU A 81 42.67 13.52 3.98
C GLU A 81 43.39 14.01 2.71
#